data_AF-A0A2J6HIZ6-F1
#
_entry.id   AF-A0A2J6HIZ6-F1
#
_cell.length_a   1.000
_cell.length_b   1.000
_cell.length_c   1.000
_cell.angle_alpha   90.00
_cell.angle_beta   90.00
_cell.angle_gamma   90.00
#
_symmetry.space_group_name_H-M   'P 1'
#
loop_
_entity.id
_entity.type
_entity.pdbx_description
1 polymer ?
#
loop_
_entity_poly.entity_id
_entity_poly.type
_entity_poly.pdbx_seq_one_letter_code
_entity_poly.pdbx_strand_id
1 'polypeptide(L)'
;MWWLIQLIKEKPNLNTNKMKNKKFLNVLMLLALAFAVVITSCRKDDDDEDPPVTTDYYGELTTYLSANNMDLPDMITGWTISAHDLDSLGTTNYFIIDIRSQGVFDTVGHIDGAHNCALADILDTAANAGGKPIVVACYTGQTASWANVALRLSGYADSKILLFGMSSWNSVFDKWTANTGDIAIGDPNWVTTAEPTPVTFAAPSLTATATTGAGILAERVDYILTLGLQGVSGADVLANPGSYFINNYWSTTDYTGYGHIDGAYRIKETLNFTDNGYLSLNSAGEVVTYCYTGQTSAAISAYLTVLGYNAKTLKFGANGMIYSNMTAHIWTASGSYPYVTTP
;
A
#
# COMPACT_ATOMS: atom_id res chain seq x y z
N MET A 1 -16.66 -49.70 -5.86
CA MET A 1 -17.49 -49.88 -7.08
C MET A 1 -16.63 -50.67 -8.06
N TRP A 2 -16.60 -51.99 -7.89
CA TRP A 2 -17.25 -52.95 -8.79
C TRP A 2 -16.46 -53.14 -10.10
N TRP A 3 -15.75 -54.27 -10.15
CA TRP A 3 -15.64 -55.18 -11.30
C TRP A 3 -15.38 -54.63 -12.71
N LEU A 4 -14.20 -54.93 -13.25
CA LEU A 4 -13.86 -55.39 -14.62
C LEU A 4 -12.32 -55.19 -14.75
N ILE A 5 -11.41 -56.13 -15.07
CA ILE A 5 -11.41 -57.48 -15.65
C ILE A 5 -10.10 -58.14 -15.19
N GLN A 6 -10.20 -59.29 -14.53
CA GLN A 6 -9.20 -60.36 -14.57
C GLN A 6 -9.48 -61.22 -15.80
N LEU A 7 -8.43 -61.65 -16.51
CA LEU A 7 -8.30 -62.73 -17.51
C LEU A 7 -7.39 -62.17 -18.62
N ILE A 8 -6.12 -62.57 -18.77
CA ILE A 8 -5.65 -63.95 -18.96
C ILE A 8 -4.22 -64.06 -18.41
N LYS A 9 -4.03 -64.98 -17.45
CA LYS A 9 -2.75 -65.66 -17.22
C LYS A 9 -2.58 -66.65 -18.37
N GLU A 10 -1.47 -66.58 -19.08
CA GLU A 10 -0.71 -67.75 -19.54
C GLU A 10 0.62 -67.28 -20.14
N LYS A 11 1.73 -67.54 -19.41
CA LYS A 11 3.06 -67.59 -20.03
C LYS A 11 3.31 -69.05 -20.43
N PRO A 12 3.68 -69.32 -21.68
CA PRO A 12 4.53 -70.45 -22.00
C PRO A 12 5.97 -69.99 -22.17
N ASN A 13 6.86 -70.81 -21.62
CA ASN A 13 8.31 -70.69 -21.64
C ASN A 13 8.91 -70.71 -23.05
N LEU A 14 10.06 -70.05 -23.13
CA LEU A 14 11.15 -70.18 -24.11
C LEU A 14 11.28 -71.62 -24.68
N ASN A 15 11.53 -71.79 -25.97
CA ASN A 15 12.88 -71.76 -26.53
C ASN A 15 12.94 -72.10 -28.04
N THR A 16 13.90 -71.47 -28.72
CA THR A 16 14.63 -71.91 -29.93
C THR A 16 13.86 -72.43 -31.15
N ASN A 17 13.89 -71.66 -32.24
CA ASN A 17 14.72 -72.10 -33.37
C ASN A 17 15.15 -70.97 -34.30
N LYS A 18 16.46 -70.98 -34.61
CA LYS A 18 17.13 -70.13 -35.60
C LYS A 18 16.46 -70.27 -36.96
N MET A 19 16.06 -69.16 -37.57
CA MET A 19 16.14 -69.03 -39.04
C MET A 19 16.90 -67.78 -39.42
N LYS A 20 18.13 -68.03 -39.90
CA LYS A 20 19.03 -67.09 -40.54
C LYS A 20 18.36 -66.52 -41.79
N ASN A 21 17.91 -65.27 -41.77
CA ASN A 21 17.67 -64.50 -42.99
C ASN A 21 18.51 -63.23 -42.99
N LYS A 22 19.83 -63.42 -43.21
CA LYS A 22 20.82 -62.34 -43.42
C LYS A 22 20.52 -61.45 -44.66
N LYS A 23 19.45 -61.71 -45.41
CA LYS A 23 19.01 -60.90 -46.55
C LYS A 23 17.90 -59.89 -46.20
N PHE A 24 17.22 -60.03 -45.05
CA PHE A 24 16.20 -59.06 -44.63
C PHE A 24 16.80 -57.87 -43.87
N LEU A 25 17.96 -58.05 -43.23
CA LEU A 25 18.67 -56.99 -42.51
C LEU A 25 19.35 -55.98 -43.46
N ASN A 26 19.78 -56.40 -44.64
CA ASN A 26 20.45 -55.52 -45.61
C ASN A 26 19.46 -54.66 -46.42
N VAL A 27 18.20 -55.08 -46.54
CA VAL A 27 17.15 -54.24 -47.16
C VAL A 27 16.66 -53.18 -46.19
N LEU A 28 16.62 -53.48 -44.88
CA LEU A 28 16.27 -52.49 -43.85
C LEU A 28 17.36 -51.41 -43.68
N MET A 29 18.65 -51.76 -43.85
CA MET A 29 19.76 -50.79 -43.75
C MET A 29 19.92 -49.89 -44.98
N LEU A 30 19.49 -50.32 -46.18
CA LEU A 30 19.52 -49.46 -47.38
C LEU A 30 18.31 -48.52 -47.45
N LEU A 31 17.15 -48.88 -46.87
CA LEU A 31 16.03 -47.94 -46.71
C LEU A 31 16.29 -46.88 -45.63
N ALA A 32 17.09 -47.20 -44.61
CA ALA A 32 17.48 -46.26 -43.56
C ALA A 32 18.52 -45.21 -44.02
N LEU A 33 19.30 -45.50 -45.08
CA LEU A 33 20.31 -44.56 -45.60
C LEU A 33 19.76 -43.65 -46.72
N ALA A 34 18.66 -44.01 -47.36
CA ALA A 34 17.96 -43.15 -48.32
C ALA A 34 17.03 -42.12 -47.64
N PHE A 35 16.72 -42.29 -46.35
CA PHE A 35 16.03 -41.27 -45.54
C PHE A 35 17.00 -40.27 -44.87
N ALA A 36 18.32 -40.49 -45.00
CA ALA A 36 19.34 -39.67 -44.36
C ALA A 36 19.88 -38.51 -45.23
N VAL A 37 19.31 -38.27 -46.43
CA VAL A 37 19.83 -37.24 -47.36
C VAL A 37 18.74 -36.24 -47.83
N VAL A 38 17.60 -36.12 -47.13
CA VAL A 38 16.58 -35.09 -47.45
C VAL A 38 16.11 -34.30 -46.21
N ILE A 39 17.03 -33.89 -45.34
CA ILE A 39 16.75 -32.83 -44.34
C ILE A 39 17.99 -31.93 -44.10
N THR A 40 18.62 -31.49 -45.18
CA THR A 40 19.43 -30.27 -45.20
C THR A 40 18.84 -29.31 -46.22
N SER A 41 17.68 -28.76 -45.86
CA SER A 41 17.11 -27.56 -46.48
C SER A 41 16.62 -26.69 -45.34
N CYS A 42 17.21 -25.51 -45.21
CA CYS A 42 16.93 -24.53 -44.18
C CYS A 42 15.43 -24.35 -43.94
N ARG A 43 14.95 -24.71 -42.75
CA ARG A 43 13.95 -23.91 -42.06
C ARG A 43 14.67 -23.27 -40.88
N LYS A 44 14.62 -21.95 -40.86
CA LYS A 44 14.78 -21.16 -39.64
C LYS A 44 13.64 -21.62 -38.74
N ASP A 45 13.93 -22.52 -37.81
CA ASP A 45 13.06 -22.76 -36.68
C ASP A 45 13.51 -21.74 -35.63
N ASP A 46 12.87 -20.57 -35.68
CA ASP A 46 13.00 -19.49 -34.70
C ASP A 46 12.22 -19.90 -33.42
N ASP A 47 12.64 -20.99 -32.76
CA ASP A 47 12.15 -21.40 -31.44
C ASP A 47 13.20 -21.10 -30.35
N ASP A 48 13.89 -19.96 -30.48
CA ASP A 48 14.30 -19.21 -29.30
C ASP A 48 13.03 -18.49 -28.82
N GLU A 49 12.16 -19.17 -28.05
CA GLU A 49 11.26 -18.41 -27.19
C GLU A 49 12.17 -17.63 -26.25
N ASP A 50 12.35 -16.34 -26.55
CA ASP A 50 12.94 -15.39 -25.62
C ASP A 50 12.35 -15.68 -24.23
N PRO A 51 13.18 -15.85 -23.17
CA PRO A 51 12.64 -16.04 -21.84
C PRO A 51 11.61 -14.95 -21.60
N PRO A 52 10.42 -15.27 -21.04
CA PRO A 52 9.33 -14.31 -20.95
C PRO A 52 9.89 -13.04 -20.33
N VAL A 53 9.81 -11.93 -21.07
CA VAL A 53 10.29 -10.63 -20.60
C VAL A 53 9.58 -10.38 -19.28
N THR A 54 10.32 -10.53 -18.18
CA THR A 54 9.80 -10.23 -16.86
C THR A 54 9.69 -8.72 -16.78
N THR A 55 8.48 -8.19 -16.95
CA THR A 55 8.23 -6.75 -16.81
C THR A 55 8.62 -6.31 -15.40
N ASP A 56 9.54 -5.34 -15.31
CA ASP A 56 9.87 -4.70 -14.04
C ASP A 56 8.76 -3.69 -13.67
N TYR A 57 7.65 -4.20 -13.15
CA TYR A 57 6.49 -3.38 -12.79
C TYR A 57 6.83 -2.30 -11.76
N TYR A 58 7.77 -2.58 -10.85
CA TYR A 58 8.23 -1.60 -9.86
C TYR A 58 9.03 -0.49 -10.53
N GLY A 59 9.99 -0.83 -11.38
CA GLY A 59 10.74 0.13 -12.18
C GLY A 59 9.83 1.01 -13.03
N GLU A 60 8.91 0.40 -13.80
CA GLU A 60 7.96 1.12 -14.66
C GLU A 60 7.06 2.09 -13.87
N LEU A 61 6.51 1.64 -12.73
CA LEU A 61 5.69 2.49 -11.88
C LEU A 61 6.50 3.66 -11.30
N THR A 62 7.67 3.39 -10.73
CA THR A 62 8.46 4.42 -10.04
C THR A 62 9.06 5.43 -11.02
N THR A 63 9.48 5.00 -12.22
CA THR A 63 9.87 5.90 -13.30
C THR A 63 8.72 6.83 -13.69
N TYR A 64 7.50 6.30 -13.83
CA TYR A 64 6.33 7.12 -14.13
C TYR A 64 6.01 8.11 -13.02
N LEU A 65 5.98 7.67 -11.76
CA LEU A 65 5.70 8.55 -10.61
C LEU A 65 6.72 9.69 -10.51
N SER A 66 8.01 9.38 -10.65
CA SER A 66 9.08 10.37 -10.62
C SER A 66 8.98 11.37 -11.77
N ALA A 67 8.64 10.91 -12.98
CA ALA A 67 8.50 11.78 -14.15
C ALA A 67 7.28 12.72 -14.09
N ASN A 68 6.29 12.44 -13.22
CA ASN A 68 5.02 13.17 -13.13
C ASN A 68 4.84 13.93 -11.81
N ASN A 69 5.90 14.13 -11.02
CA ASN A 69 5.83 14.82 -9.72
C ASN A 69 4.81 14.17 -8.77
N MET A 70 4.85 12.84 -8.70
CA MET A 70 3.99 12.02 -7.85
C MET A 70 4.80 11.25 -6.80
N ASP A 71 5.88 11.84 -6.29
CA ASP A 71 6.66 11.26 -5.20
C ASP A 71 5.91 11.44 -3.86
N LEU A 72 6.30 10.72 -2.80
CA LEU A 72 5.70 10.85 -1.47
C LEU A 72 5.70 12.31 -0.97
N PRO A 73 6.79 13.11 -1.11
CA PRO A 73 6.76 14.51 -0.71
C PRO A 73 5.64 15.33 -1.38
N ASP A 74 5.29 15.02 -2.63
CA ASP A 74 4.18 15.67 -3.35
C ASP A 74 2.83 15.30 -2.74
N MET A 75 2.70 14.10 -2.17
CA MET A 75 1.48 13.63 -1.52
C MET A 75 1.23 14.30 -0.16
N ILE A 76 2.30 14.65 0.55
CA ILE A 76 2.26 15.15 1.94
C ILE A 76 2.70 16.61 2.08
N THR A 77 2.72 17.37 0.99
CA THR A 77 2.92 18.82 1.00
C THR A 77 1.58 19.54 0.82
N GLY A 78 1.25 20.48 1.73
CA GLY A 78 0.04 21.30 1.62
C GLY A 78 -1.29 20.53 1.66
N TRP A 79 -1.29 19.34 2.26
CA TRP A 79 -2.34 18.30 2.16
C TRP A 79 -3.34 18.30 3.31
N THR A 80 -3.25 19.24 4.24
CA THR A 80 -4.18 19.34 5.38
C THR A 80 -4.83 20.71 5.40
N ILE A 81 -6.06 20.78 5.91
CA ILE A 81 -6.74 22.00 6.34
C ILE A 81 -7.27 21.80 7.76
N SER A 82 -7.11 22.79 8.63
CA SER A 82 -7.69 22.71 9.98
C SER A 82 -9.20 22.93 9.95
N ALA A 83 -9.93 22.46 10.96
CA ALA A 83 -11.36 22.76 11.07
C ALA A 83 -11.63 24.27 11.16
N HIS A 84 -10.77 25.01 11.87
CA HIS A 84 -10.83 26.47 11.95
C HIS A 84 -10.67 27.14 10.59
N ASP A 85 -9.67 26.73 9.80
CA ASP A 85 -9.42 27.32 8.48
C ASP A 85 -10.55 26.98 7.51
N LEU A 86 -11.04 25.74 7.53
CA LEU A 86 -12.15 25.31 6.67
C LEU A 86 -13.44 26.10 6.97
N ASP A 87 -13.75 26.33 8.25
CA ASP A 87 -14.90 27.13 8.68
C ASP A 87 -14.71 28.63 8.31
N SER A 88 -13.56 29.21 8.70
CA SER A 88 -13.30 30.65 8.52
C SER A 88 -13.14 31.07 7.05
N LEU A 89 -12.58 30.19 6.21
CA LEU A 89 -12.49 30.43 4.76
C LEU A 89 -13.82 30.13 4.05
N GLY A 90 -14.77 29.49 4.71
CA GLY A 90 -16.09 29.16 4.18
C GLY A 90 -16.14 27.80 3.50
N THR A 91 -16.92 26.87 4.06
CA THR A 91 -17.09 25.49 3.57
C THR A 91 -17.56 25.42 2.12
N THR A 92 -18.34 26.40 1.66
CA THR A 92 -18.86 26.48 0.28
C THR A 92 -17.77 26.68 -0.78
N ASN A 93 -16.58 27.13 -0.39
CA ASN A 93 -15.43 27.28 -1.28
C ASN A 93 -14.72 25.95 -1.58
N TYR A 94 -15.11 24.88 -0.88
CA TYR A 94 -14.53 23.55 -1.00
C TYR A 94 -15.57 22.55 -1.52
N PHE A 95 -15.08 21.45 -2.07
CA PHE A 95 -15.87 20.24 -2.29
C PHE A 95 -15.54 19.25 -1.17
N ILE A 96 -16.44 19.13 -0.20
CA ILE A 96 -16.20 18.32 1.01
C ILE A 96 -16.74 16.92 0.78
N ILE A 97 -15.87 15.92 0.89
CA ILE A 97 -16.23 14.51 0.80
C ILE A 97 -16.11 13.88 2.18
N ASP A 98 -17.22 13.41 2.74
CA ASP A 98 -17.25 12.68 4.01
C ASP A 98 -17.29 11.18 3.74
N ILE A 99 -16.22 10.47 4.10
CA ILE A 99 -16.10 9.02 3.88
C ILE A 99 -16.51 8.18 5.09
N ARG A 100 -17.20 8.78 6.09
CA ARG A 100 -17.83 8.03 7.19
C ARG A 100 -19.05 7.27 6.67
N SER A 101 -19.56 6.33 7.45
CA SER A 101 -20.79 5.62 7.08
C SER A 101 -21.98 6.57 6.90
N GLN A 102 -22.81 6.31 5.90
CA GLN A 102 -24.08 7.03 5.66
C GLN A 102 -24.91 7.23 6.93
N GLY A 103 -25.07 6.18 7.75
CA GLY A 103 -25.84 6.28 9.00
C GLY A 103 -25.32 7.35 9.96
N VAL A 104 -24.01 7.46 10.16
CA VAL A 104 -23.42 8.53 11.01
C VAL A 104 -23.59 9.89 10.35
N PHE A 105 -23.39 9.97 9.05
CA PHE A 105 -23.54 11.19 8.28
C PHE A 105 -24.95 11.79 8.42
N ASP A 106 -25.99 10.95 8.33
CA ASP A 106 -27.38 11.38 8.44
C ASP A 106 -27.79 11.66 9.89
N THR A 107 -27.56 10.71 10.81
CA THR A 107 -28.18 10.75 12.14
C THR A 107 -27.39 11.49 13.20
N VAL A 108 -26.05 11.48 13.11
CA VAL A 108 -25.18 12.23 14.03
C VAL A 108 -24.88 13.60 13.45
N GLY A 109 -24.71 13.66 12.12
CA GLY A 109 -24.57 14.88 11.35
C GLY A 109 -23.24 15.01 10.62
N HIS A 110 -23.15 16.06 9.79
CA HIS A 110 -22.05 16.33 8.87
C HIS A 110 -21.89 17.83 8.62
N ILE A 111 -20.78 18.22 8.00
CA ILE A 111 -20.53 19.60 7.57
C ILE A 111 -21.56 19.96 6.50
N ASP A 112 -22.22 21.11 6.62
CA ASP A 112 -23.23 21.53 5.64
C ASP A 112 -22.65 21.58 4.21
N GLY A 113 -23.37 20.99 3.26
CA GLY A 113 -22.93 20.84 1.87
C GLY A 113 -21.91 19.73 1.61
N ALA A 114 -21.54 18.89 2.59
CA ALA A 114 -20.68 17.74 2.36
C ALA A 114 -21.39 16.64 1.55
N HIS A 115 -20.60 15.87 0.79
CA HIS A 115 -21.04 14.72 0.01
C HIS A 115 -20.58 13.43 0.68
N ASN A 116 -21.50 12.53 1.04
CA ASN A 116 -21.14 11.23 1.60
C ASN A 116 -20.84 10.21 0.49
N CYS A 117 -19.76 9.44 0.66
CA CYS A 117 -19.49 8.28 -0.18
C CYS A 117 -18.72 7.21 0.60
N ALA A 118 -18.71 5.97 0.11
CA ALA A 118 -17.74 5.00 0.59
C ALA A 118 -16.33 5.35 0.09
N LEU A 119 -15.29 4.84 0.76
CA LEU A 119 -13.90 5.05 0.34
C LEU A 119 -13.66 4.59 -1.12
N ALA A 120 -14.23 3.44 -1.51
CA ALA A 120 -14.08 2.90 -2.86
C ALA A 120 -14.63 3.84 -3.95
N ASP A 121 -15.66 4.63 -3.62
CA ASP A 121 -16.36 5.51 -4.58
C ASP A 121 -15.82 6.95 -4.57
N ILE A 122 -14.68 7.19 -3.91
CA ILE A 122 -14.19 8.56 -3.69
C ILE A 122 -13.79 9.26 -4.99
N LEU A 123 -13.26 8.52 -5.98
CA LEU A 123 -12.86 9.10 -7.27
C LEU A 123 -14.08 9.53 -8.10
N ASP A 124 -15.14 8.72 -8.08
CA ASP A 124 -16.42 9.05 -8.74
C ASP A 124 -17.05 10.28 -8.08
N THR A 125 -16.99 10.36 -6.75
CA THR A 125 -17.48 11.51 -6.01
C THR A 125 -16.67 12.77 -6.33
N ALA A 126 -15.34 12.65 -6.36
CA ALA A 126 -14.40 13.73 -6.64
C ALA A 126 -14.57 14.32 -8.06
N ALA A 127 -15.02 13.53 -9.04
CA ALA A 127 -15.30 14.01 -10.40
C ALA A 127 -16.38 15.13 -10.42
N ASN A 128 -17.21 15.22 -9.38
CA ASN A 128 -18.24 16.24 -9.23
C ASN A 128 -17.73 17.53 -8.53
N ALA A 129 -16.44 17.63 -8.19
CA ALA A 129 -15.89 18.79 -7.50
C ALA A 129 -16.00 20.11 -8.28
N GLY A 130 -16.17 20.04 -9.60
CA GLY A 130 -16.39 21.23 -10.43
C GLY A 130 -15.26 22.25 -10.35
N GLY A 131 -14.02 21.79 -10.13
CA GLY A 131 -12.83 22.62 -9.97
C GLY A 131 -12.64 23.23 -8.58
N LYS A 132 -13.53 22.95 -7.61
CA LYS A 132 -13.29 23.34 -6.21
C LYS A 132 -12.20 22.46 -5.59
N PRO A 133 -11.34 23.01 -4.71
CA PRO A 133 -10.42 22.19 -3.93
C PRO A 133 -11.17 21.17 -3.08
N ILE A 134 -10.70 19.92 -3.09
CA ILE A 134 -11.35 18.82 -2.37
C ILE A 134 -10.86 18.78 -0.92
N VAL A 135 -11.79 18.58 0.02
CA VAL A 135 -11.47 18.28 1.42
C VAL A 135 -12.11 16.96 1.82
N VAL A 136 -11.29 15.99 2.21
CA VAL A 136 -11.76 14.68 2.67
C VAL A 136 -11.88 14.67 4.18
N ALA A 137 -13.07 14.36 4.68
CA ALA A 137 -13.36 14.15 6.09
C ALA A 137 -13.59 12.66 6.37
N CYS A 138 -13.04 12.18 7.48
CA CYS A 138 -13.41 10.90 8.09
C CYS A 138 -13.53 11.10 9.60
N TYR A 139 -13.61 10.05 10.41
CA TYR A 139 -13.73 10.20 11.86
C TYR A 139 -12.53 10.93 12.51
N THR A 140 -11.30 10.56 12.15
CA THR A 140 -10.07 10.95 12.86
C THR A 140 -8.98 11.55 11.97
N GLY A 141 -9.24 11.71 10.67
CA GLY A 141 -8.26 12.14 9.67
C GLY A 141 -7.40 11.02 9.10
N GLN A 142 -7.26 9.87 9.78
CA GLN A 142 -6.35 8.80 9.34
C GLN A 142 -6.80 8.09 8.05
N THR A 143 -8.07 7.70 7.93
CA THR A 143 -8.59 7.11 6.68
C THR A 143 -8.66 8.15 5.57
N ALA A 144 -8.94 9.42 5.91
CA ALA A 144 -8.90 10.51 4.96
C ALA A 144 -7.48 10.70 4.39
N SER A 145 -6.42 10.56 5.20
CA SER A 145 -5.04 10.59 4.71
C SER A 145 -4.76 9.51 3.67
N TRP A 146 -5.25 8.29 3.91
CA TRP A 146 -5.13 7.18 2.96
C TRP A 146 -5.85 7.49 1.66
N ALA A 147 -7.09 7.95 1.75
CA ALA A 147 -7.91 8.34 0.59
C ALA A 147 -7.31 9.51 -0.20
N ASN A 148 -6.70 10.48 0.50
CA ASN A 148 -6.11 11.66 -0.12
C ASN A 148 -4.89 11.31 -0.99
N VAL A 149 -4.16 10.23 -0.66
CA VAL A 149 -3.09 9.73 -1.54
C VAL A 149 -3.68 9.20 -2.85
N ALA A 150 -4.76 8.42 -2.79
CA ALA A 150 -5.46 7.96 -4.00
C ALA A 150 -5.96 9.14 -4.86
N LEU A 151 -6.56 10.16 -4.23
CA LEU A 151 -7.00 11.37 -4.93
C LEU A 151 -5.84 12.10 -5.63
N ARG A 152 -4.74 12.35 -4.91
CA ARG A 152 -3.59 13.08 -5.45
C ARG A 152 -2.90 12.32 -6.58
N LEU A 153 -2.72 11.01 -6.43
CA LEU A 153 -2.21 10.14 -7.49
C LEU A 153 -3.16 10.06 -8.71
N SER A 154 -4.44 10.37 -8.53
CA SER A 154 -5.45 10.41 -9.59
C SER A 154 -5.66 11.81 -10.20
N GLY A 155 -4.77 12.76 -9.92
CA GLY A 155 -4.77 14.09 -10.53
C GLY A 155 -5.42 15.20 -9.69
N TYR A 156 -5.95 14.91 -8.51
CA TYR A 156 -6.46 15.92 -7.57
C TYR A 156 -5.34 16.44 -6.68
N ALA A 157 -4.28 17.00 -7.26
CA ALA A 157 -3.01 17.30 -6.58
C ALA A 157 -3.15 18.27 -5.39
N ASP A 158 -4.17 19.13 -5.40
CA ASP A 158 -4.45 20.12 -4.34
C ASP A 158 -5.41 19.61 -3.27
N SER A 159 -5.89 18.35 -3.36
CA SER A 159 -6.82 17.79 -2.38
C SER A 159 -6.21 17.76 -0.98
N LYS A 160 -7.06 17.98 0.02
CA LYS A 160 -6.68 18.06 1.43
C LYS A 160 -7.49 17.09 2.26
N ILE A 161 -6.97 16.76 3.44
CA ILE A 161 -7.78 16.18 4.52
C ILE A 161 -8.22 17.25 5.51
N LEU A 162 -9.36 17.03 6.15
CA LEU A 162 -9.70 17.70 7.39
C LEU A 162 -8.79 17.17 8.50
N LEU A 163 -7.91 18.01 9.03
CA LEU A 163 -6.97 17.65 10.08
C LEU A 163 -7.72 17.16 11.33
N PHE A 164 -7.37 15.98 11.82
CA PHE A 164 -8.06 15.23 12.88
C PHE A 164 -9.49 14.77 12.54
N GLY A 165 -9.92 14.92 11.28
CA GLY A 165 -11.24 14.50 10.80
C GLY A 165 -12.38 15.22 11.50
N MET A 166 -13.58 14.64 11.46
CA MET A 166 -14.77 15.21 12.07
C MET A 166 -14.67 15.37 13.58
N SER A 167 -13.75 14.66 14.24
CA SER A 167 -13.46 14.90 15.66
C SER A 167 -13.04 16.35 15.92
N SER A 168 -12.25 16.99 15.05
CA SER A 168 -11.89 18.42 15.23
C SER A 168 -13.04 19.37 14.93
N TRP A 169 -14.07 18.93 14.21
CA TRP A 169 -15.16 19.79 13.79
C TRP A 169 -16.09 20.13 14.97
N ASN A 170 -16.58 19.10 15.65
CA ASN A 170 -17.53 19.26 16.74
C ASN A 170 -17.40 18.11 17.74
N SER A 171 -17.59 18.39 19.04
CA SER A 171 -17.43 17.41 20.12
C SER A 171 -18.37 16.20 20.02
N VAL A 172 -19.52 16.34 19.35
CA VAL A 172 -20.42 15.20 19.08
C VAL A 172 -19.76 14.11 18.21
N PHE A 173 -18.73 14.47 17.44
CA PHE A 173 -17.99 13.57 16.55
C PHE A 173 -16.68 13.08 17.15
N ASP A 174 -16.34 13.46 18.39
CA ASP A 174 -15.03 13.18 18.97
C ASP A 174 -14.75 11.67 19.07
N LYS A 175 -13.73 11.23 18.33
CA LYS A 175 -13.13 9.90 18.39
C LYS A 175 -11.66 9.95 18.78
N TRP A 176 -11.09 11.13 18.99
CA TRP A 176 -9.67 11.30 19.28
C TRP A 176 -9.38 11.21 20.76
N THR A 177 -10.20 11.83 21.62
CA THR A 177 -9.94 11.89 23.07
C THR A 177 -9.81 10.51 23.70
N ALA A 178 -10.61 9.52 23.26
CA ALA A 178 -10.54 8.16 23.78
C ALA A 178 -9.36 7.33 23.24
N ASN A 179 -8.61 7.85 22.25
CA ASN A 179 -7.49 7.19 21.62
C ASN A 179 -6.15 7.91 21.87
N THR A 180 -6.13 8.91 22.75
CA THR A 180 -4.88 9.41 23.31
C THR A 180 -4.43 8.53 24.48
N GLY A 181 -3.13 8.47 24.75
CA GLY A 181 -2.62 7.64 25.83
C GLY A 181 -1.11 7.65 26.01
N ASP A 182 -0.68 7.00 27.09
CA ASP A 182 0.69 6.98 27.60
C ASP A 182 1.24 5.55 27.70
N ILE A 183 0.77 4.64 26.84
CA ILE A 183 1.10 3.21 26.94
C ILE A 183 2.60 2.90 26.81
N ALA A 184 3.38 3.82 26.22
CA ALA A 184 4.82 3.67 26.06
C ALA A 184 5.62 4.32 27.20
N ILE A 185 4.99 5.13 28.06
CA ILE A 185 5.71 5.80 29.16
C ILE A 185 6.14 4.76 30.20
N GLY A 186 7.45 4.55 30.31
CA GLY A 186 8.05 3.56 31.20
C GLY A 186 8.08 2.14 30.63
N ASP A 187 7.66 1.94 29.38
CA ASP A 187 7.78 0.66 28.69
C ASP A 187 9.25 0.41 28.29
N PRO A 188 9.80 -0.81 28.49
CA PRO A 188 11.19 -1.11 28.14
C PRO A 188 11.49 -1.01 26.64
N ASN A 189 10.47 -1.12 25.77
CA ASN A 189 10.60 -0.97 24.33
C ASN A 189 10.37 0.48 23.86
N TRP A 190 10.31 1.46 24.77
CA TRP A 190 10.37 2.88 24.44
C TRP A 190 11.70 3.48 24.92
N VAL A 191 12.60 3.73 23.98
CA VAL A 191 14.01 4.04 24.24
C VAL A 191 14.42 5.40 23.67
N THR A 192 15.56 5.92 24.09
CA THR A 192 16.15 7.18 23.59
C THR A 192 17.50 6.97 22.93
N THR A 193 17.71 5.80 22.32
CA THR A 193 18.95 5.42 21.65
C THR A 193 19.24 6.26 20.41
N ALA A 194 20.45 6.16 19.87
CA ALA A 194 20.78 6.79 18.60
C ALA A 194 20.03 6.10 17.44
N GLU A 195 19.75 6.86 16.37
CA GLU A 195 19.12 6.34 15.15
C GLU A 195 19.97 5.19 14.55
N PRO A 196 19.36 4.01 14.27
CA PRO A 196 20.05 2.96 13.53
C PRO A 196 20.47 3.45 12.14
N THR A 197 21.65 3.05 11.67
CA THR A 197 22.09 3.33 10.30
C THR A 197 21.17 2.63 9.29
N PRO A 198 20.55 3.36 8.35
CA PRO A 198 19.74 2.74 7.30
C PRO A 198 20.54 1.71 6.49
N VAL A 199 19.88 0.63 6.10
CA VAL A 199 20.45 -0.43 5.26
C VAL A 199 19.62 -0.55 3.98
N THR A 200 20.24 -1.04 2.90
CA THR A 200 19.54 -1.23 1.62
C THR A 200 18.92 -2.62 1.54
N PHE A 201 17.64 -2.67 1.18
CA PHE A 201 16.85 -3.87 0.90
C PHE A 201 16.53 -3.98 -0.60
N ALA A 202 15.97 -5.12 -0.99
CA ALA A 202 15.41 -5.29 -2.34
C ALA A 202 14.16 -4.42 -2.55
N ALA A 203 13.88 -4.04 -3.79
CA ALA A 203 12.60 -3.46 -4.15
C ALA A 203 11.45 -4.46 -3.89
N PRO A 204 10.24 -4.00 -3.54
CA PRO A 204 9.07 -4.88 -3.43
C PRO A 204 8.74 -5.50 -4.79
N SER A 205 8.20 -6.72 -4.75
CA SER A 205 7.70 -7.37 -5.95
C SER A 205 6.29 -6.84 -6.25
N LEU A 206 6.10 -6.36 -7.48
CA LEU A 206 4.80 -5.95 -8.00
C LEU A 206 4.40 -6.85 -9.17
N THR A 207 3.11 -7.09 -9.28
CA THR A 207 2.47 -7.70 -10.45
C THR A 207 1.32 -6.81 -10.87
N ALA A 208 1.17 -6.59 -12.17
CA ALA A 208 0.09 -5.80 -12.75
C ALA A 208 -0.38 -6.41 -14.07
N THR A 209 -1.60 -6.09 -14.51
CA THR A 209 -2.08 -6.48 -15.83
C THR A 209 -1.62 -5.49 -16.90
N ALA A 210 -1.55 -4.22 -16.56
CA ALA A 210 -1.01 -3.15 -17.38
C ALA A 210 0.53 -3.19 -17.43
N THR A 211 1.08 -2.76 -18.56
CA THR A 211 2.53 -2.71 -18.79
C THR A 211 3.09 -1.29 -18.87
N THR A 212 2.25 -0.27 -18.75
CA THR A 212 2.67 1.14 -18.70
C THR A 212 2.59 1.67 -17.28
N GLY A 213 3.51 2.54 -16.87
CA GLY A 213 3.50 3.10 -15.51
C GLY A 213 2.17 3.79 -15.12
N ALA A 214 1.51 4.47 -16.07
CA ALA A 214 0.17 5.05 -15.84
C ALA A 214 -0.91 3.98 -15.59
N GLY A 215 -0.92 2.91 -16.37
CA GLY A 215 -1.87 1.81 -16.18
C GLY A 215 -1.61 1.04 -14.89
N ILE A 216 -0.35 0.79 -14.57
CA ILE A 216 0.06 0.18 -13.29
C ILE A 216 -0.41 1.07 -12.14
N LEU A 217 -0.17 2.38 -12.19
CA LEU A 217 -0.62 3.31 -11.16
C LEU A 217 -2.15 3.24 -10.96
N ALA A 218 -2.93 3.21 -12.04
CA ALA A 218 -4.39 3.11 -11.94
C ALA A 218 -4.82 1.82 -11.21
N GLU A 219 -4.21 0.67 -11.52
CA GLU A 219 -4.45 -0.58 -10.78
C GLU A 219 -4.06 -0.48 -9.30
N ARG A 220 -2.93 0.16 -9.00
CA ARG A 220 -2.47 0.33 -7.61
C ARG A 220 -3.36 1.28 -6.81
N VAL A 221 -3.91 2.32 -7.44
CA VAL A 221 -4.88 3.24 -6.82
C VAL A 221 -6.18 2.49 -6.51
N ASP A 222 -6.73 1.75 -7.47
CA ASP A 222 -7.93 0.93 -7.26
C ASP A 222 -7.74 -0.10 -6.13
N TYR A 223 -6.55 -0.73 -6.09
CA TYR A 223 -6.17 -1.64 -5.03
C TYR A 223 -6.20 -0.99 -3.64
N ILE A 224 -5.61 0.20 -3.45
CA ILE A 224 -5.61 0.84 -2.13
C ILE A 224 -6.99 1.35 -1.71
N LEU A 225 -7.85 1.74 -2.68
CA LEU A 225 -9.22 2.14 -2.41
C LEU A 225 -10.07 0.94 -1.94
N THR A 226 -9.88 -0.22 -2.58
CA THR A 226 -10.54 -1.47 -2.20
C THR A 226 -10.03 -2.02 -0.87
N LEU A 227 -8.71 -2.00 -0.66
CA LEU A 227 -8.07 -2.52 0.55
C LEU A 227 -8.45 -1.72 1.80
N GLY A 228 -8.55 -0.39 1.66
CA GLY A 228 -8.78 0.53 2.76
C GLY A 228 -7.61 0.62 3.74
N LEU A 229 -7.75 1.50 4.74
CA LEU A 229 -6.69 1.82 5.70
C LEU A 229 -6.15 0.56 6.40
N GLN A 230 -4.87 0.26 6.16
CA GLN A 230 -4.14 -0.77 6.89
C GLN A 230 -3.42 -0.16 8.08
N GLY A 231 -3.73 -0.63 9.29
CA GLY A 231 -3.09 -0.12 10.51
C GLY A 231 -3.01 -1.11 11.64
N VAL A 232 -2.00 -0.93 12.49
CA VAL A 232 -1.67 -1.73 13.67
C VAL A 232 -1.77 -0.86 14.93
N SER A 233 -2.09 -1.45 16.08
CA SER A 233 -2.15 -0.69 17.34
C SER A 233 -0.75 -0.45 17.90
N GLY A 234 -0.59 0.66 18.62
CA GLY A 234 0.67 0.95 19.32
C GLY A 234 1.06 -0.12 20.35
N ALA A 235 0.06 -0.69 21.04
CA ALA A 235 0.24 -1.76 22.00
C ALA A 235 0.81 -3.03 21.35
N ASP A 236 0.31 -3.43 20.17
CA ASP A 236 0.80 -4.62 19.46
C ASP A 236 2.25 -4.46 19.00
N VAL A 237 2.62 -3.24 18.57
CA VAL A 237 3.99 -2.94 18.13
C VAL A 237 4.94 -2.89 19.34
N LEU A 238 4.54 -2.23 20.44
CA LEU A 238 5.36 -2.18 21.67
C LEU A 238 5.57 -3.55 22.29
N ALA A 239 4.58 -4.43 22.25
CA ALA A 239 4.69 -5.76 22.84
C ALA A 239 5.74 -6.62 22.12
N ASN A 240 5.98 -6.38 20.83
CA ASN A 240 6.89 -7.17 20.01
C ASN A 240 7.46 -6.37 18.82
N PRO A 241 8.31 -5.36 19.07
CA PRO A 241 8.77 -4.45 18.02
C PRO A 241 9.60 -5.16 16.94
N GLY A 242 10.33 -6.21 17.31
CA GLY A 242 11.15 -7.00 16.38
C GLY A 242 10.38 -7.80 15.33
N SER A 243 9.04 -7.85 15.39
CA SER A 243 8.21 -8.46 14.35
C SER A 243 7.94 -7.56 13.15
N TYR A 244 8.35 -6.29 13.23
CA TYR A 244 8.05 -5.28 12.23
C TYR A 244 9.34 -4.59 11.77
N PHE A 245 9.33 -4.10 10.54
CA PHE A 245 10.23 -3.02 10.17
C PHE A 245 9.56 -1.71 10.55
N ILE A 246 10.09 -1.00 11.55
CA ILE A 246 9.45 0.21 12.08
C ILE A 246 10.14 1.46 11.53
N ASN A 247 9.37 2.35 10.93
CA ASN A 247 9.83 3.68 10.51
C ASN A 247 9.18 4.78 11.36
N ASN A 248 9.98 5.52 12.12
CA ASN A 248 9.58 6.74 12.79
C ASN A 248 9.73 7.93 11.82
N TYR A 249 8.64 8.66 11.58
CA TYR A 249 8.62 9.80 10.65
C TYR A 249 8.71 11.17 11.36
N TRP A 250 9.63 11.32 12.30
CA TRP A 250 9.87 12.57 13.06
C TRP A 250 11.19 13.24 12.71
N SER A 251 11.41 14.43 13.28
CA SER A 251 12.73 15.05 13.32
C SER A 251 13.71 14.24 14.18
N THR A 252 15.02 14.38 13.95
CA THR A 252 16.06 13.79 14.83
C THR A 252 15.94 14.27 16.28
N THR A 253 15.57 15.54 16.48
CA THR A 253 15.36 16.11 17.81
C THR A 253 14.24 15.40 18.55
N ASP A 254 13.11 15.14 17.89
CA ASP A 254 11.98 14.48 18.54
C ASP A 254 12.21 12.98 18.74
N TYR A 255 12.89 12.33 17.79
CA TYR A 255 13.24 10.90 17.88
C TYR A 255 14.07 10.59 19.14
N THR A 256 15.06 11.44 19.45
CA THR A 256 15.89 11.28 20.64
C THR A 256 15.29 11.94 21.88
N GLY A 257 14.58 13.07 21.70
CA GLY A 257 14.01 13.86 22.80
C GLY A 257 12.78 13.24 23.44
N TYR A 258 11.81 12.78 22.65
CA TYR A 258 10.64 12.06 23.16
C TYR A 258 10.90 10.57 23.37
N GLY A 259 11.94 10.03 22.73
CA GLY A 259 12.16 8.60 22.58
C GLY A 259 11.33 8.00 21.45
N HIS A 260 11.55 6.71 21.19
CA HIS A 260 10.99 5.97 20.07
C HIS A 260 10.85 4.50 20.46
N ILE A 261 10.03 3.78 19.67
CA ILE A 261 9.95 2.31 19.76
C ILE A 261 11.34 1.71 19.48
N ASP A 262 11.80 0.79 20.32
CA ASP A 262 13.09 0.12 20.16
C ASP A 262 13.24 -0.52 18.78
N GLY A 263 14.41 -0.34 18.17
CA GLY A 263 14.71 -0.78 16.81
C GLY A 263 14.06 0.04 15.69
N ALA A 264 13.29 1.11 15.98
CA ALA A 264 12.71 1.95 14.93
C ALA A 264 13.79 2.72 14.15
N TYR A 265 13.76 2.61 12.82
CA TYR A 265 14.54 3.45 11.92
C TYR A 265 13.93 4.84 11.82
N ARG A 266 14.71 5.82 11.35
CA ARG A 266 14.22 7.17 11.00
C ARG A 266 14.51 7.48 9.53
N ILE A 267 13.59 7.09 8.65
CA ILE A 267 13.69 7.30 7.19
C ILE A 267 12.67 8.36 6.82
N LYS A 268 13.10 9.62 6.89
CA LYS A 268 12.24 10.78 6.64
C LYS A 268 12.76 11.66 5.51
N GLU A 269 13.96 12.22 5.66
CA GLU A 269 14.50 13.19 4.70
C GLU A 269 14.79 12.52 3.36
N THR A 270 15.21 11.26 3.41
CA THR A 270 15.57 10.47 2.22
C THR A 270 14.41 9.66 1.66
N LEU A 271 13.21 9.69 2.27
CA LEU A 271 12.07 8.88 1.82
C LEU A 271 11.43 9.46 0.55
N ASN A 272 12.18 9.36 -0.55
CA ASN A 272 11.88 9.85 -1.88
C ASN A 272 12.66 9.04 -2.92
N PHE A 273 12.36 9.20 -4.20
CA PHE A 273 13.02 8.45 -5.28
C PHE A 273 14.47 8.89 -5.51
N THR A 274 14.77 10.18 -5.35
CA THR A 274 16.11 10.75 -5.61
C THR A 274 17.17 10.15 -4.69
N ASP A 275 16.82 9.95 -3.42
CA ASP A 275 17.72 9.41 -2.39
C ASP A 275 17.59 7.89 -2.21
N ASN A 276 16.75 7.22 -3.02
CA ASN A 276 16.44 5.80 -2.91
C ASN A 276 15.94 5.36 -1.51
N GLY A 277 15.35 6.26 -0.71
CA GLY A 277 14.98 5.92 0.67
C GLY A 277 13.89 4.85 0.78
N TYR A 278 13.10 4.62 -0.27
CA TYR A 278 12.18 3.48 -0.32
C TYR A 278 12.93 2.15 -0.14
N LEU A 279 14.12 2.01 -0.75
CA LEU A 279 14.96 0.82 -0.59
C LEU A 279 15.61 0.73 0.79
N SER A 280 15.42 1.72 1.67
CA SER A 280 15.80 1.61 3.08
C SER A 280 14.72 0.96 3.94
N LEU A 281 13.58 0.60 3.35
CA LEU A 281 12.48 -0.12 4.01
C LEU A 281 12.56 -1.61 3.67
N ASN A 282 12.38 -2.48 4.66
CA ASN A 282 12.38 -3.93 4.42
C ASN A 282 11.13 -4.40 3.67
N SER A 283 11.24 -4.54 2.35
CA SER A 283 10.14 -4.97 1.47
C SER A 283 9.69 -6.41 1.68
N ALA A 284 10.50 -7.27 2.30
CA ALA A 284 10.13 -8.66 2.62
C ALA A 284 9.33 -8.78 3.93
N GLY A 285 9.30 -7.71 4.74
CA GLY A 285 8.62 -7.67 6.03
C GLY A 285 7.37 -6.79 6.04
N GLU A 286 6.75 -6.71 7.20
CA GLU A 286 5.69 -5.74 7.46
C GLU A 286 6.32 -4.39 7.87
N VAL A 287 6.07 -3.35 7.06
CA VAL A 287 6.58 -2.01 7.29
C VAL A 287 5.55 -1.20 8.07
N VAL A 288 5.86 -0.89 9.33
CA VAL A 288 5.02 -0.06 10.19
C VAL A 288 5.62 1.35 10.26
N THR A 289 4.93 2.31 9.65
CA THR A 289 5.30 3.73 9.79
C THR A 289 4.46 4.36 10.90
N TYR A 290 5.07 5.21 11.71
CA TYR A 290 4.33 6.06 12.65
C TYR A 290 4.83 7.51 12.60
N CYS A 291 3.88 8.43 12.82
CA CYS A 291 4.16 9.84 13.03
C CYS A 291 3.52 10.30 14.34
N TYR A 292 3.38 11.61 14.55
CA TYR A 292 2.81 12.15 15.78
C TYR A 292 1.33 11.77 15.97
N THR A 293 0.54 11.76 14.90
CA THR A 293 -0.93 11.64 14.94
C THR A 293 -1.48 10.45 14.15
N GLY A 294 -0.64 9.58 13.58
CA GLY A 294 -1.10 8.51 12.70
C GLY A 294 -1.62 8.98 11.33
N GLN A 295 -1.82 10.30 11.11
CA GLN A 295 -2.39 10.86 9.87
C GLN A 295 -1.34 10.90 8.75
N THR A 296 -0.13 11.43 9.01
CA THR A 296 0.95 11.40 8.01
C THR A 296 1.39 9.97 7.73
N SER A 297 1.52 9.13 8.75
CA SER A 297 1.89 7.73 8.55
C SER A 297 0.83 6.95 7.77
N ALA A 298 -0.46 7.26 7.91
CA ALA A 298 -1.50 6.69 7.05
C ALA A 298 -1.34 7.06 5.58
N ALA A 299 -0.97 8.31 5.26
CA ALA A 299 -0.62 8.71 3.89
C ALA A 299 0.63 7.96 3.39
N ILE A 300 1.68 7.89 4.20
CA ILE A 300 2.91 7.15 3.85
C ILE A 300 2.58 5.67 3.59
N SER A 301 1.81 5.02 4.46
CA SER A 301 1.43 3.62 4.29
C SER A 301 0.60 3.39 3.03
N ALA A 302 -0.32 4.30 2.67
CA ALA A 302 -1.05 4.23 1.41
C ALA A 302 -0.09 4.30 0.21
N TYR A 303 0.85 5.25 0.22
CA TYR A 303 1.84 5.42 -0.84
C TYR A 303 2.78 4.22 -0.96
N LEU A 304 3.31 3.72 0.16
CA LEU A 304 4.13 2.51 0.18
C LEU A 304 3.34 1.28 -0.28
N THR A 305 2.04 1.21 0.03
CA THR A 305 1.17 0.15 -0.50
C THR A 305 1.03 0.27 -2.01
N VAL A 306 0.90 1.47 -2.59
CA VAL A 306 0.95 1.68 -4.05
C VAL A 306 2.24 1.11 -4.63
N LEU A 307 3.38 1.34 -3.98
CA LEU A 307 4.69 0.81 -4.39
C LEU A 307 4.87 -0.70 -4.17
N GLY A 308 3.96 -1.38 -3.48
CA GLY A 308 4.01 -2.84 -3.29
C GLY A 308 4.52 -3.31 -1.93
N TYR A 309 4.77 -2.41 -0.99
CA TYR A 309 5.13 -2.79 0.39
C TYR A 309 3.89 -3.29 1.14
N ASN A 310 4.08 -4.26 2.05
CA ASN A 310 3.12 -4.56 3.12
C ASN A 310 3.23 -3.46 4.19
N ALA A 311 2.61 -2.31 3.94
CA ALA A 311 2.74 -1.12 4.77
C ALA A 311 1.53 -0.88 5.66
N LYS A 312 1.79 -0.56 6.94
CA LYS A 312 0.77 -0.23 7.94
C LYS A 312 1.11 1.07 8.64
N THR A 313 0.06 1.81 9.02
CA THR A 313 0.20 2.94 9.94
C THR A 313 0.08 2.44 11.38
N LEU A 314 0.89 2.96 12.30
CA LEU A 314 0.60 2.85 13.72
C LEU A 314 -0.52 3.82 14.07
N LYS A 315 -1.69 3.28 14.41
CA LYS A 315 -2.91 4.07 14.63
C LYS A 315 -2.70 5.08 15.75
N PHE A 316 -3.12 6.32 15.50
CA PHE A 316 -3.01 7.48 16.41
C PHE A 316 -1.59 7.97 16.70
N GLY A 317 -0.54 7.32 16.19
CA GLY A 317 0.84 7.77 16.32
C GLY A 317 1.27 7.95 17.79
N ALA A 318 2.21 8.86 18.04
CA ALA A 318 2.65 9.16 19.41
C ALA A 318 1.57 9.69 20.33
N ASN A 319 0.49 10.30 19.81
CA ASN A 319 -0.64 10.70 20.64
C ASN A 319 -1.28 9.50 21.35
N GLY A 320 -1.21 8.29 20.80
CA GLY A 320 -1.66 7.07 21.48
C GLY A 320 -0.62 6.43 22.40
N MET A 321 0.62 6.94 22.41
CA MET A 321 1.80 6.27 22.99
C MET A 321 2.39 7.02 24.18
N ILE A 322 2.56 8.33 24.04
CA ILE A 322 3.29 9.21 24.97
C ILE A 322 2.60 10.57 25.10
N TYR A 323 1.28 10.62 24.98
CA TYR A 323 0.47 11.84 24.91
C TYR A 323 0.90 12.91 25.93
N SER A 324 1.03 12.53 27.19
CA SER A 324 1.36 13.43 28.30
C SER A 324 2.78 14.01 28.22
N ASN A 325 3.68 13.41 27.45
CA ASN A 325 5.04 13.90 27.24
C ASN A 325 5.15 14.82 26.01
N MET A 326 4.17 14.84 25.11
CA MET A 326 4.23 15.61 23.87
C MET A 326 3.93 17.10 24.10
N THR A 327 4.69 17.98 23.44
CA THR A 327 4.48 19.45 23.53
C THR A 327 3.92 20.09 22.27
N ALA A 328 3.90 19.35 21.15
CA ALA A 328 3.42 19.79 19.85
C ALA A 328 2.82 18.63 19.08
N HIS A 329 2.07 18.93 18.01
CA HIS A 329 1.40 17.93 17.17
C HIS A 329 0.44 17.02 17.97
N ILE A 330 -0.17 17.59 19.00
CA ILE A 330 -1.10 16.90 19.90
C ILE A 330 -2.56 17.15 19.50
N TRP A 331 -3.39 16.13 19.68
CA TRP A 331 -4.82 16.34 19.80
C TRP A 331 -5.09 17.17 21.07
N THR A 332 -5.97 18.17 21.00
CA THR A 332 -6.30 19.02 22.15
C THR A 332 -7.78 18.94 22.50
N ALA A 333 -8.63 19.38 21.58
CA ALA A 333 -10.07 19.34 21.72
C ALA A 333 -10.77 19.50 20.36
N SER A 334 -12.04 19.13 20.32
CA SER A 334 -12.94 19.48 19.23
C SER A 334 -13.23 20.98 19.20
N GLY A 335 -13.49 21.49 17.99
CA GLY A 335 -14.14 22.78 17.79
C GLY A 335 -15.62 22.76 18.16
N SER A 336 -16.31 23.83 17.81
CA SER A 336 -17.76 23.98 17.98
C SER A 336 -18.40 24.52 16.70
N TYR A 337 -17.95 23.99 15.56
CA TYR A 337 -18.41 24.46 14.26
C TYR A 337 -19.80 23.89 13.92
N PRO A 338 -20.61 24.63 13.12
CA PRO A 338 -21.95 24.18 12.74
C PRO A 338 -21.93 22.87 11.96
N TYR A 339 -22.94 22.04 12.18
CA TYR A 339 -23.17 20.82 11.41
C TYR A 339 -24.68 20.65 11.22
N VAL A 340 -25.06 19.85 10.25
CA VAL A 340 -26.45 19.53 9.92
C VAL A 340 -26.67 18.03 10.01
N THR A 341 -27.92 17.62 10.19
CA THR A 341 -28.38 16.23 10.06
C THR A 341 -29.28 16.14 8.83
N THR A 342 -29.22 15.02 8.10
CA THR A 342 -30.20 14.77 7.03
C THR A 342 -31.48 14.19 7.67
N PRO A 343 -32.68 14.66 7.28
CA PRO A 343 -33.95 14.09 7.75
C PRO A 343 -34.14 12.60 7.43
#